data_AF-A0A958SX21-F1
#
_entry.id   AF-A0A958SX21-F1
#
_cell.length_a   1.000
_cell.length_b   1.000
_cell.length_c   1.000
_cell.angle_alpha   90.00
_cell.angle_beta   90.00
_cell.angle_gamma   90.00
#
_symmetry.space_group_name_H-M   'P 1'
#
loop_
_entity.id
_entity.type
_entity.pdbx_description
1 polymer ?
#
loop_
_entity_poly.entity_id
_entity_poly.type
_entity_poly.pdbx_seq_one_letter_code
_entity_poly.pdbx_strand_id
1 'polypeptide(L)'
;VYAKGIVDDSTGVYSQKPVFTQGENEVAPDSLIFNTKTERALTYRSYSEQGDGWIMSPVSKRVNDSVYFVKDAIYSTAKDTLDPEYYIKMRKAKIVPDGKVVTGLANLFFYNVPTPIGIPFGFFPLTKKKKSGVLIPTYGDSRQRGFSLQNGGYYFAISDYVDLAVTGDY
;
A
#
# COMPACT_ATOMS: atom_id res chain seq x y z
N VAL A 1 -11.25 12.12 21.51
CA VAL A 1 -10.58 13.25 20.83
C VAL A 1 -10.90 13.15 19.34
N TYR A 2 -11.33 14.24 18.72
CA TYR A 2 -11.66 14.32 17.30
C TYR A 2 -10.80 15.43 16.69
N ALA A 3 -10.04 15.13 15.65
CA ALA A 3 -9.22 16.08 14.93
C ALA A 3 -9.62 16.04 13.45
N LYS A 4 -9.94 17.19 12.87
CA LYS A 4 -10.20 17.35 11.43
C LYS A 4 -9.22 18.39 10.88
N GLY A 5 -8.82 18.24 9.62
CA GLY A 5 -8.11 19.31 8.93
C GLY A 5 -8.93 20.60 8.95
N ILE A 6 -8.25 21.74 9.05
CA ILE A 6 -8.89 23.06 8.95
C ILE A 6 -9.16 23.29 7.46
N VAL A 7 -10.42 23.57 7.10
CA VAL A 7 -10.82 23.92 5.73
C VAL A 7 -10.99 25.43 5.69
N ASP A 8 -10.48 26.10 4.65
CA ASP A 8 -10.76 27.51 4.41
C ASP A 8 -12.17 27.62 3.81
N ASP A 9 -13.09 28.20 4.58
CA ASP A 9 -14.52 28.30 4.26
C ASP A 9 -14.80 29.07 2.96
N SER A 10 -13.81 29.81 2.43
CA SER A 10 -13.93 30.60 1.19
C SER A 10 -13.59 29.82 -0.09
N THR A 11 -12.79 28.74 0.01
CA THR A 11 -12.28 28.00 -1.17
C THR A 11 -12.56 26.50 -1.14
N GLY A 12 -12.99 25.94 0.01
CA GLY A 12 -13.20 24.50 0.17
C GLY A 12 -11.89 23.69 0.16
N VAL A 13 -10.74 24.37 0.21
CA VAL A 13 -9.40 23.78 0.23
C VAL A 13 -8.94 23.63 1.67
N TYR A 14 -8.30 22.50 2.00
CA TYR A 14 -7.73 22.26 3.32
C TYR A 14 -6.57 23.23 3.61
N SER A 15 -6.73 24.10 4.61
CA SER A 15 -5.72 25.04 5.12
C SER A 15 -4.63 24.33 5.94
N GLN A 16 -4.97 23.25 6.64
CA GLN A 16 -4.00 22.41 7.35
C GLN A 16 -4.51 20.97 7.49
N LYS A 17 -3.80 20.02 6.89
CA LYS A 17 -4.05 18.58 7.09
C LYS A 17 -3.28 18.13 8.34
N PRO A 18 -3.87 17.30 9.22
CA PRO A 18 -3.08 16.64 10.26
C PRO A 18 -2.03 15.76 9.57
N VAL A 19 -0.75 16.05 9.80
CA VAL A 19 0.38 15.25 9.31
C VAL A 19 0.94 14.45 10.47
N PHE A 20 1.10 13.15 10.29
CA PHE A 20 1.76 12.26 11.23
C PHE A 20 3.04 11.73 10.59
N THR A 21 4.17 11.97 11.24
CA THR A 21 5.43 11.31 10.90
C THR A 21 5.61 10.10 11.81
N GLN A 22 5.69 8.90 11.21
CA GLN A 22 6.04 7.67 11.93
C GLN A 22 7.34 7.12 11.34
N GLY A 23 8.48 7.54 11.89
CA GLY A 23 9.80 7.27 11.31
C GLY A 23 10.01 8.09 10.03
N GLU A 24 10.35 7.43 8.93
CA GLU A 24 10.52 8.05 7.59
C GLU A 24 9.19 8.18 6.80
N ASN A 25 8.10 7.56 7.28
CA ASN A 25 6.82 7.58 6.58
C ASN A 25 5.97 8.76 7.06
N GLU A 26 5.65 9.66 6.13
CA GLU A 26 4.67 10.73 6.33
C GLU A 26 3.26 10.24 5.97
N VAL A 27 2.33 10.36 6.90
CA VAL A 27 0.92 10.02 6.69
C VAL A 27 0.11 11.30 6.86
N ALA A 28 -0.56 11.73 5.78
CA ALA A 28 -1.37 12.94 5.76
C ALA A 28 -2.87 12.61 5.65
N PRO A 29 -3.57 12.35 6.77
CA PRO A 29 -5.01 12.15 6.76
C PRO A 29 -5.84 13.44 6.69
N ASP A 30 -7.08 13.33 6.21
CA ASP A 30 -8.05 14.43 6.25
C ASP A 30 -8.66 14.60 7.66
N SER A 31 -8.94 13.48 8.35
CA SER A 31 -9.50 13.51 9.71
C SER A 31 -9.18 12.26 10.53
N LEU A 32 -9.20 12.41 11.85
CA LEU A 32 -8.87 11.39 12.84
C LEU A 32 -9.87 11.41 14.00
N ILE A 33 -10.39 10.24 14.34
CA ILE A 33 -11.17 10.00 15.56
C ILE A 33 -10.33 9.12 16.48
N PHE A 34 -9.99 9.61 17.66
CA PHE A 34 -9.22 8.86 18.65
C PHE A 34 -10.02 8.67 19.95
N ASN A 35 -10.15 7.44 20.40
CA ASN A 35 -10.77 7.11 21.67
C ASN A 35 -9.68 6.91 22.73
N THR A 36 -9.58 7.81 23.69
CA THR A 36 -8.55 7.80 24.75
C THR A 36 -8.73 6.68 25.78
N LYS A 37 -9.92 6.08 25.90
CA LYS A 37 -10.16 4.96 26.83
C LYS A 37 -9.72 3.63 26.26
N THR A 38 -9.84 3.47 24.94
CA THR A 38 -9.54 2.21 24.24
C THR A 38 -8.30 2.29 23.37
N GLU A 39 -7.70 3.48 23.26
CA GLU A 39 -6.56 3.83 22.40
C GLU A 39 -6.77 3.49 20.91
N ARG A 40 -8.03 3.35 20.50
CA ARG A 40 -8.42 3.07 19.12
C ARG A 40 -8.49 4.37 18.33
N ALA A 41 -7.94 4.32 17.12
CA ALA A 41 -7.97 5.44 16.19
C ALA A 41 -8.68 5.04 14.89
N LEU A 42 -9.46 5.95 14.32
CA LEU A 42 -10.05 5.84 13.00
C LEU A 42 -9.59 7.04 12.19
N THR A 43 -8.88 6.77 11.11
CA THR A 43 -8.26 7.78 10.25
C THR A 43 -8.94 7.72 8.89
N TYR A 44 -9.26 8.89 8.33
CA TYR A 44 -9.94 9.01 7.05
C TYR A 44 -9.02 9.67 6.02
N ARG A 45 -9.10 9.16 4.78
CA ARG A 45 -8.34 9.63 3.61
C ARG A 45 -6.87 9.86 3.93
N SER A 46 -6.18 8.80 4.32
CA SER A 46 -4.73 8.84 4.50
C SER A 46 -4.03 8.58 3.17
N TYR A 47 -3.07 9.43 2.85
CA TYR A 47 -2.13 9.25 1.76
C TYR A 47 -0.73 8.99 2.32
N SER A 48 0.02 8.11 1.67
CA SER A 48 1.42 7.81 1.99
C SER A 48 2.17 7.34 0.75
N GLU A 49 3.41 7.80 0.56
CA GLU A 49 4.32 7.31 -0.46
C GLU A 49 5.01 6.02 0.03
N GLN A 50 5.21 5.04 -0.86
CA GLN A 50 5.86 3.77 -0.54
C GLN A 50 6.65 3.26 -1.75
N GLY A 51 7.98 3.29 -1.66
CA GLY A 51 8.87 2.92 -2.77
C GLY A 51 8.70 3.89 -3.94
N ASP A 52 8.51 3.35 -5.14
CA ASP A 52 8.26 4.13 -6.36
C ASP A 52 6.77 4.46 -6.58
N GLY A 53 5.89 4.05 -5.65
CA GLY A 53 4.45 4.24 -5.74
C GLY A 53 3.85 4.94 -4.52
N TRP A 54 2.53 5.04 -4.51
CA TRP A 54 1.76 5.62 -3.42
C TRP A 54 0.56 4.76 -3.03
N ILE A 55 0.19 4.89 -1.76
CA ILE A 55 -0.99 4.25 -1.18
C ILE A 55 -1.95 5.33 -0.72
N MET A 56 -3.21 5.22 -1.15
CA MET A 56 -4.32 5.97 -0.60
C MET A 56 -5.27 5.02 0.10
N SER A 57 -5.61 5.33 1.35
CA SER A 57 -6.64 4.62 2.10
C SER A 57 -7.79 5.55 2.48
N PRO A 58 -9.02 5.28 2.04
CA PRO A 58 -10.20 6.03 2.47
C PRO A 58 -10.45 5.92 3.97
N VAL A 59 -10.24 4.74 4.55
CA VAL A 59 -10.47 4.46 5.97
C VAL A 59 -9.43 3.48 6.50
N SER A 60 -8.72 3.89 7.55
CA SER A 60 -7.86 3.02 8.34
C SER A 60 -8.22 3.09 9.82
N LYS A 61 -8.12 1.95 10.50
CA LYS A 61 -8.46 1.79 11.91
C LYS A 61 -7.30 1.18 12.66
N ARG A 62 -6.72 1.93 13.59
CA ARG A 62 -5.77 1.43 14.59
C ARG A 62 -6.55 0.79 15.73
N VAL A 63 -6.31 -0.50 15.97
CA VAL A 63 -6.93 -1.24 17.07
C VAL A 63 -6.07 -1.17 18.32
N ASN A 64 -4.75 -1.22 18.13
CA ASN A 64 -3.69 -1.03 19.12
C ASN A 64 -2.38 -0.73 18.37
N ASP A 65 -1.28 -0.62 19.09
CA ASP A 65 0.06 -0.30 18.55
C ASP A 65 0.57 -1.34 17.54
N SER A 66 0.02 -2.55 17.56
CA SER A 66 0.50 -3.67 16.75
C SER A 66 -0.44 -4.05 15.60
N VAL A 67 -1.64 -3.47 15.51
CA VAL A 67 -2.65 -3.89 14.53
C VAL A 67 -3.43 -2.72 13.97
N TYR A 68 -3.33 -2.58 12.66
CA TYR A 68 -4.06 -1.63 11.86
C TYR A 68 -4.89 -2.38 10.82
N PHE A 69 -6.12 -1.96 10.62
CA PHE A 69 -6.98 -2.44 9.55
C PHE A 69 -7.22 -1.33 8.55
N VAL A 70 -7.18 -1.67 7.27
CA VAL A 70 -7.36 -0.75 6.17
C VAL A 70 -8.48 -1.28 5.28
N LYS A 71 -9.36 -0.39 4.82
CA LYS A 71 -10.46 -0.73 3.92
C LYS A 71 -10.35 0.06 2.62
N ASP A 72 -10.59 -0.64 1.51
CA ASP A 72 -10.62 -0.09 0.14
C ASP A 72 -9.38 0.75 -0.20
N ALA A 73 -8.20 0.28 0.22
CA ALA A 73 -6.94 0.94 -0.15
C ALA A 73 -6.65 0.80 -1.64
N ILE A 74 -5.97 1.80 -2.17
CA ILE A 74 -5.55 1.91 -3.57
C ILE A 74 -4.04 2.03 -3.55
N TYR A 75 -3.36 1.19 -4.33
CA TYR A 75 -1.94 1.31 -4.63
C TYR A 75 -1.77 1.62 -6.11
N SER A 76 -0.97 2.64 -6.44
CA SER A 76 -0.64 3.00 -7.81
C SER A 76 0.75 3.62 -7.88
N THR A 77 1.35 3.51 -9.05
CA THR A 77 2.58 4.22 -9.46
C THR A 77 2.28 5.30 -10.51
N ALA A 78 0.99 5.58 -10.77
CA ALA A 78 0.56 6.65 -11.68
C ALA A 78 0.92 8.03 -11.10
N LYS A 79 1.22 8.99 -11.99
CA LYS A 79 1.55 10.37 -11.60
C LYS A 79 0.35 11.13 -11.06
N ASP A 80 -0.83 10.89 -11.63
CA ASP A 80 -2.08 11.47 -11.14
C ASP A 80 -2.56 10.69 -9.91
N THR A 81 -2.64 11.37 -8.77
CA THR A 81 -3.07 10.81 -7.49
C THR A 81 -4.57 10.98 -7.23
N LEU A 82 -5.24 11.85 -8.00
CA LEU A 82 -6.67 12.12 -7.91
C LEU A 82 -7.46 11.21 -8.85
N ASP A 83 -6.97 11.02 -10.07
CA ASP A 83 -7.54 10.12 -11.07
C ASP A 83 -6.46 9.24 -11.71
N PRO A 84 -5.94 8.24 -10.97
CA PRO A 84 -4.92 7.34 -11.50
C PRO A 84 -5.43 6.52 -12.68
N GLU A 85 -4.66 6.50 -13.76
CA GLU A 85 -4.94 5.71 -14.98
C GLU A 85 -5.08 4.21 -14.68
N TYR A 86 -4.36 3.72 -13.67
CA TYR A 86 -4.43 2.35 -13.18
C TYR A 86 -4.15 2.28 -11.68
N TYR A 87 -4.73 1.27 -11.03
CA TYR A 87 -4.46 1.01 -9.62
C TYR A 87 -4.87 -0.39 -9.20
N ILE A 88 -4.22 -0.90 -8.15
CA ILE A 88 -4.64 -2.11 -7.46
C ILE A 88 -5.49 -1.69 -6.26
N LYS A 89 -6.76 -2.10 -6.25
CA LYS A 89 -7.67 -1.87 -5.13
C LYS A 89 -7.67 -3.06 -4.19
N MET A 90 -7.32 -2.84 -2.93
CA MET A 90 -7.33 -3.83 -1.86
C MET A 90 -8.56 -3.60 -0.98
N ARG A 91 -9.51 -4.53 -0.97
CA ARG A 91 -10.78 -4.37 -0.23
C ARG A 91 -10.55 -4.27 1.27
N LYS A 92 -9.65 -5.09 1.79
CA LYS A 92 -9.29 -5.17 3.20
C LYS A 92 -7.81 -5.46 3.31
N ALA A 93 -7.14 -4.83 4.27
CA ALA A 93 -5.81 -5.22 4.66
C ALA A 93 -5.65 -5.15 6.18
N LYS A 94 -4.83 -6.05 6.71
CA LYS A 94 -4.35 -6.06 8.09
C LYS A 94 -2.86 -5.78 8.06
N ILE A 95 -2.45 -4.73 8.74
CA ILE A 95 -1.06 -4.32 8.87
C ILE A 95 -0.63 -4.60 10.30
N VAL A 96 0.46 -5.35 10.43
CA VAL A 96 1.18 -5.57 11.68
C VAL A 96 2.55 -4.92 11.51
N PRO A 97 2.79 -3.74 12.13
CA PRO A 97 4.08 -3.07 12.09
C PRO A 97 5.21 -4.02 12.48
N ASP A 98 6.38 -3.86 11.84
CA ASP A 98 7.57 -4.72 12.01
C ASP A 98 7.34 -6.22 11.78
N GLY A 99 6.21 -6.60 11.18
CA GLY A 99 5.81 -7.99 10.95
C GLY A 99 5.45 -8.24 9.50
N LYS A 100 4.21 -7.90 9.14
CA LYS A 100 3.63 -8.25 7.84
C LYS A 100 2.39 -7.42 7.53
N VAL A 101 2.14 -7.23 6.25
CA VAL A 101 0.84 -6.84 5.69
C VAL A 101 0.19 -8.07 5.09
N VAL A 102 -1.08 -8.29 5.44
CA VAL A 102 -1.92 -9.29 4.80
C VAL A 102 -3.10 -8.57 4.17
N THR A 103 -3.22 -8.66 2.86
CA THR A 103 -4.35 -8.10 2.11
C THR A 103 -5.34 -9.21 1.81
N GLY A 104 -6.64 -8.88 1.84
CA GLY A 104 -7.68 -9.74 1.27
C GLY A 104 -7.70 -9.59 -0.25
N LEU A 105 -8.87 -9.86 -0.84
CA LEU A 105 -9.08 -9.72 -2.27
C LEU A 105 -8.63 -8.33 -2.75
N ALA A 106 -7.72 -8.34 -3.71
CA ALA A 106 -7.28 -7.16 -4.44
C ALA A 106 -7.56 -7.34 -5.94
N ASN A 107 -7.83 -6.26 -6.64
CA ASN A 107 -8.16 -6.29 -8.05
C ASN A 107 -7.56 -5.09 -8.78
N LEU A 108 -7.06 -5.34 -9.99
CA LEU A 108 -6.50 -4.31 -10.84
C LEU A 108 -7.62 -3.56 -11.57
N PHE A 109 -7.56 -2.24 -11.55
CA PHE A 109 -8.44 -1.33 -12.27
C PHE A 109 -7.63 -0.53 -13.29
N PHE A 110 -8.23 -0.27 -14.44
CA PHE A 110 -7.81 0.77 -15.39
C PHE A 110 -8.93 1.77 -15.54
N TYR A 111 -8.67 3.06 -15.34
CA TYR A 111 -9.68 4.12 -15.43
C TYR A 111 -11.00 3.77 -14.71
N ASN A 112 -10.89 3.27 -13.48
CA ASN A 112 -12.02 2.83 -12.65
C ASN A 112 -12.84 1.63 -13.19
N VAL A 113 -12.38 0.96 -14.24
CA VAL A 113 -12.94 -0.31 -14.75
C VAL A 113 -12.19 -1.50 -14.15
N PRO A 114 -12.87 -2.43 -13.45
CA PRO A 114 -12.24 -3.61 -12.89
C PRO A 114 -11.82 -4.58 -14.00
N THR A 115 -10.58 -5.03 -13.96
CA THR A 115 -10.13 -6.12 -14.81
C THR A 115 -10.45 -7.48 -14.19
N PRO A 116 -10.46 -8.57 -14.98
CA PRO A 116 -10.54 -9.93 -14.45
C PRO A 116 -9.33 -10.33 -13.58
N ILE A 117 -8.25 -9.55 -13.57
CA ILE A 117 -7.03 -9.84 -12.82
C ILE A 117 -7.25 -9.50 -11.34
N GLY A 118 -7.45 -10.54 -10.54
CA GLY A 118 -7.64 -10.47 -9.10
C GLY A 118 -6.59 -11.27 -8.34
N ILE A 119 -6.11 -10.70 -7.24
CA ILE A 119 -5.25 -11.37 -6.27
C ILE A 119 -6.14 -11.76 -5.08
N PRO A 120 -6.33 -13.06 -4.77
CA PRO A 120 -7.25 -13.48 -3.71
C PRO A 120 -6.79 -13.03 -2.32
N PHE A 121 -5.47 -12.95 -2.12
CA PHE A 121 -4.83 -12.38 -0.94
C PHE A 121 -3.37 -12.02 -1.28
N GLY A 122 -2.85 -10.99 -0.62
CA GLY A 122 -1.44 -10.61 -0.68
C GLY A 122 -0.78 -10.77 0.68
N PHE A 123 0.46 -11.22 0.69
CA PHE A 123 1.28 -11.30 1.90
C PHE A 123 2.59 -10.56 1.65
N PHE A 124 2.80 -9.46 2.37
CA PHE A 124 3.99 -8.62 2.23
C PHE A 124 4.71 -8.55 3.58
N PRO A 125 5.89 -9.16 3.73
CA PRO A 125 6.66 -9.03 4.97
C PRO A 125 7.14 -7.60 5.13
N LEU A 126 6.90 -6.99 6.30
CA LEU A 126 7.45 -5.67 6.66
C LEU A 126 8.76 -5.81 7.45
N THR A 127 9.13 -7.03 7.82
CA THR A 127 10.38 -7.33 8.51
C THR A 127 11.57 -7.14 7.57
N LYS A 128 12.65 -6.52 8.04
CA LYS A 128 13.96 -6.55 7.38
C LYS A 128 14.58 -7.96 7.30
N LYS A 129 13.98 -8.96 7.95
CA LYS A 129 14.36 -10.38 7.83
C LYS A 129 13.87 -10.96 6.51
N LYS A 130 14.79 -11.53 5.73
CA LYS A 130 14.54 -12.20 4.45
C LYS A 130 13.43 -13.25 4.62
N LYS A 131 12.39 -13.19 3.79
CA LYS A 131 11.31 -14.19 3.75
C LYS A 131 11.03 -14.62 2.32
N SER A 132 10.70 -15.89 2.16
CA SER A 132 10.33 -16.47 0.87
C SER A 132 9.08 -15.80 0.30
N GLY A 133 9.04 -15.59 -1.01
CA GLY A 133 7.93 -14.90 -1.67
C GLY A 133 8.06 -14.87 -3.19
N VAL A 134 6.98 -14.43 -3.85
CA VAL A 134 6.93 -14.25 -5.30
C VAL A 134 7.76 -13.03 -5.70
N LEU A 135 8.65 -13.19 -6.68
CA LEU A 135 9.39 -12.11 -7.33
C LEU A 135 8.58 -11.61 -8.52
N ILE A 136 8.22 -10.32 -8.49
CA ILE A 136 7.48 -9.67 -9.56
C ILE A 136 8.44 -9.41 -10.73
N PRO A 137 8.13 -9.87 -11.95
CA PRO A 137 8.98 -9.61 -13.11
C PRO A 137 9.02 -8.13 -13.47
N THR A 138 10.14 -7.71 -14.03
CA THR A 138 10.36 -6.41 -14.69
C THR A 138 10.04 -6.51 -16.18
N TYR A 139 9.33 -5.51 -16.71
CA TYR A 139 9.11 -5.39 -18.14
C TYR A 139 10.28 -4.67 -18.81
N GLY A 140 10.67 -5.10 -20.00
CA GLY A 140 11.72 -4.46 -20.80
C GLY A 140 11.44 -4.55 -22.29
N ASP A 141 11.81 -3.51 -23.03
CA ASP A 141 11.74 -3.48 -24.49
C ASP A 141 13.16 -3.29 -25.05
N SER A 142 13.60 -4.19 -25.92
CA SER A 142 14.91 -4.11 -26.58
C SER A 142 14.80 -4.36 -28.08
N ARG A 143 15.62 -3.67 -28.87
CA ARG A 143 15.65 -3.83 -30.34
C ARG A 143 15.98 -5.24 -30.82
N GLN A 144 16.60 -6.08 -29.98
CA GLN A 144 16.97 -7.46 -30.32
C GLN A 144 15.99 -8.51 -29.82
N ARG A 145 15.31 -8.29 -28.68
CA ARG A 145 14.40 -9.29 -28.06
C ARG A 145 12.93 -8.86 -28.04
N GLY A 146 12.61 -7.63 -28.44
CA GLY A 146 11.27 -7.05 -28.35
C GLY A 146 10.82 -6.87 -26.90
N PHE A 147 9.50 -6.94 -26.68
CA PHE A 147 8.90 -6.95 -25.36
C PHE A 147 9.29 -8.21 -24.59
N SER A 148 9.79 -8.03 -23.37
CA SER A 148 10.21 -9.10 -22.48
C SER A 148 9.73 -8.88 -21.05
N LEU A 149 9.48 -9.98 -20.35
CA LEU A 149 9.21 -10.04 -18.92
C LEU A 149 10.37 -10.79 -18.28
N GLN A 150 11.22 -10.08 -17.54
CA GLN A 150 12.46 -10.59 -16.99
C GLN A 150 12.37 -10.65 -15.46
N ASN A 151 13.15 -11.53 -14.85
CA ASN A 151 13.30 -11.62 -13.40
C ASN A 151 12.02 -12.01 -12.64
N GLY A 152 11.05 -12.64 -13.30
CA GLY A 152 9.86 -13.18 -12.64
C GLY A 152 10.20 -14.50 -11.97
N GLY A 153 9.74 -14.75 -10.74
CA GLY A 153 10.19 -15.96 -10.06
C GLY A 153 9.70 -16.15 -8.63
N TYR A 154 10.39 -17.04 -7.91
CA TYR A 154 10.15 -17.27 -6.49
C TYR A 154 11.47 -17.22 -5.72
N TYR A 155 11.47 -16.42 -4.67
CA TYR A 155 12.57 -16.30 -3.73
C TYR A 155 12.34 -17.21 -2.53
N PHE A 156 13.35 -17.99 -2.17
CA PHE A 156 13.37 -18.90 -1.04
C PHE A 156 14.38 -18.37 -0.02
N ALA A 157 13.89 -17.87 1.11
CA ALA A 157 14.70 -17.60 2.28
C ALA A 157 14.88 -18.91 3.04
N ILE A 158 15.97 -19.64 2.76
CA ILE A 158 16.26 -20.96 3.35
C ILE A 158 16.74 -20.80 4.80
N SER A 159 17.61 -19.82 5.08
CA SER A 159 18.05 -19.44 6.41
C SER A 159 18.49 -17.97 6.47
N ASP A 160 18.88 -17.48 7.65
CA ASP A 160 19.44 -16.13 7.82
C ASP A 160 20.78 -15.93 7.07
N TYR A 161 21.44 -17.01 6.62
CA TYR A 161 22.74 -16.98 5.92
C TYR A 161 22.67 -17.44 4.46
N VAL A 162 21.58 -18.09 4.05
CA VAL A 162 21.45 -18.71 2.72
C VAL A 162 20.07 -18.43 2.16
N ASP A 163 20.03 -17.87 0.96
CA ASP A 163 18.83 -17.68 0.16
C ASP A 163 19.02 -18.19 -1.28
N LEU A 164 17.90 -18.43 -1.95
CA LEU A 164 17.85 -18.90 -3.34
C LEU A 164 16.76 -18.14 -4.08
N ALA A 165 17.11 -17.47 -5.16
CA ALA A 165 16.14 -16.89 -6.10
C ALA A 165 16.08 -17.76 -7.35
N VAL A 166 14.89 -18.26 -7.69
CA VAL A 166 14.65 -18.91 -8.98
C VAL A 166 13.86 -17.93 -9.84
N THR A 167 14.48 -17.44 -10.90
CA THR A 167 13.88 -16.49 -11.84
C THR A 167 13.85 -17.05 -13.25
N GLY A 168 12.86 -16.61 -14.02
CA GLY A 168 12.71 -16.89 -15.44
C GLY A 168 12.43 -15.61 -16.21
N ASP A 169 12.89 -15.63 -17.45
CA ASP A 169 12.69 -14.57 -18.43
C ASP A 169 11.83 -15.11 -19.59
N TYR A 170 10.95 -14.25 -20.11
CA TYR A 170 10.16 -14.47 -21.33
C TYR A 170 10.43 -13.33 -22.31
#